data_AF-A0A9X4MEX9-F1
#
_entry.id   AF-A0A9X4MEX9-F1
#
_cell.length_a   1.000
_cell.length_b   1.000
_cell.length_c   1.000
_cell.angle_alpha   90.00
_cell.angle_beta   90.00
_cell.angle_gamma   90.00
#
_symmetry.space_group_name_H-M   'P 1'
#
loop_
_entity.id
_entity.type
_entity.pdbx_description
1 polymer ?
#
loop_
_entity_poly.entity_id
_entity_poly.type
_entity_poly.pdbx_seq_one_letter_code
_entity_poly.pdbx_strand_id
1 'polypeptide(L)'
;MGLDLTGLGSVADLAKGLVNRFFPPAMSDTEKAAAQIQIEQMLEQRETALIDLQRSVITAEMAQGDNYTKRARPTIVYFGLGAIGLVHVLLPVLAWLVLTLMGKPIVLPTIALPEQFWLTWGGVCSIWMIGRSAEKRGQSGKMLSLITGSK
;
A
#
# COMPACT_ATOMS: atom_id res chain seq x y z
N MET A 1 49.69 -17.91 -28.33
CA MET A 1 49.44 -16.70 -27.53
C MET A 1 48.12 -16.10 -28.01
N GLY A 2 47.02 -16.53 -27.40
CA GLY A 2 45.69 -15.97 -27.68
C GLY A 2 45.43 -14.83 -26.70
N LEU A 3 45.14 -13.64 -27.23
CA LEU A 3 44.80 -12.45 -26.47
C LEU A 3 43.46 -12.64 -25.74
N ASP A 4 43.53 -12.73 -24.42
CA ASP A 4 42.39 -12.89 -23.53
C ASP A 4 41.71 -11.52 -23.30
N LEU A 5 40.88 -11.13 -24.27
CA LEU A 5 40.29 -9.79 -24.47
C LEU A 5 39.10 -9.46 -23.56
N THR A 6 38.82 -10.24 -22.50
CA THR A 6 37.61 -10.04 -21.69
C THR A 6 37.82 -9.88 -20.18
N GLY A 7 39.06 -9.97 -19.66
CA GLY A 7 39.31 -9.83 -18.21
C GLY A 7 38.67 -10.91 -17.33
N LEU A 8 37.84 -11.79 -17.92
CA LEU A 8 37.16 -12.90 -17.27
C LEU A 8 38.15 -13.93 -16.72
N GLY A 9 39.30 -14.14 -17.38
CA GLY A 9 40.38 -14.99 -16.87
C GLY A 9 40.96 -14.48 -15.56
N SER A 10 41.25 -13.17 -15.46
CA SER A 10 41.80 -12.58 -14.22
C SER A 10 40.79 -12.58 -13.07
N VAL A 11 39.50 -12.40 -13.37
CA VAL A 11 38.42 -12.45 -12.37
C VAL A 11 38.19 -13.90 -11.91
N ALA A 12 38.29 -14.88 -12.81
CA ALA A 12 38.19 -16.30 -12.47
C ALA A 12 39.37 -16.78 -11.61
N ASP A 13 40.58 -16.30 -11.89
CA ASP A 13 41.77 -16.64 -11.08
C ASP A 13 41.75 -15.92 -9.71
N LEU A 14 41.25 -14.69 -9.65
CA LEU A 14 41.01 -13.99 -8.37
C LEU A 14 39.91 -14.71 -7.55
N ALA A 15 38.84 -15.17 -8.20
CA ALA A 15 37.78 -15.95 -7.57
C ALA A 15 38.30 -17.30 -7.06
N LYS A 16 39.11 -18.02 -7.86
CA LYS A 16 39.78 -19.26 -7.41
C LYS A 16 40.74 -19.00 -6.24
N GLY A 17 41.51 -17.92 -6.28
CA GLY A 17 42.41 -17.52 -5.20
C GLY A 17 41.68 -17.19 -3.90
N LEU A 18 40.57 -16.44 -3.99
CA LEU A 18 39.70 -16.12 -2.85
C LEU A 18 39.00 -17.36 -2.30
N VAL A 19 38.49 -18.23 -3.17
CA VAL A 19 37.85 -19.49 -2.78
C VAL A 19 38.86 -20.42 -2.09
N ASN A 20 40.08 -20.56 -2.60
CA ASN A 20 41.11 -21.40 -1.98
C ASN A 20 41.64 -20.82 -0.65
N ARG A 21 41.61 -19.49 -0.48
CA ARG A 21 42.05 -18.79 0.75
C ARG A 21 41.03 -18.94 1.88
N PHE A 22 39.74 -18.92 1.56
CA PHE A 22 38.65 -19.05 2.55
C PHE A 22 38.15 -20.50 2.72
N PHE A 23 38.29 -21.34 1.70
CA PHE A 23 37.92 -22.76 1.72
C PHE A 23 39.12 -23.63 1.30
N PRO A 24 40.00 -24.01 2.24
CA PRO A 24 41.04 -25.00 1.97
C PRO A 24 40.39 -26.34 1.53
N PRO A 25 41.02 -27.10 0.61
CA PRO A 25 40.48 -28.37 0.08
C PRO A 25 40.49 -29.54 1.10
N ALA A 26 40.37 -29.27 2.40
CA ALA A 26 40.39 -30.23 3.49
C ALA A 26 39.19 -30.10 4.45
N MET A 27 38.05 -29.61 3.95
CA MET A 27 36.76 -29.66 4.65
C MET A 27 35.90 -30.65 3.86
N SER A 28 35.52 -31.78 4.47
CA SER A 28 34.72 -32.82 3.80
C SER A 28 33.41 -32.22 3.28
N ASP A 29 32.85 -32.75 2.20
CA ASP A 29 31.61 -32.24 1.59
C ASP A 29 30.46 -32.14 2.62
N THR A 30 30.52 -32.94 3.69
CA THR A 30 29.63 -32.90 4.86
C THR A 30 29.77 -31.64 5.73
N GLU A 31 30.98 -31.13 5.94
CA GLU A 31 31.23 -29.92 6.74
C GLU A 31 30.88 -28.65 5.95
N LYS A 32 31.09 -28.66 4.63
CA LYS A 32 30.61 -27.58 3.75
C LYS A 32 29.09 -27.52 3.73
N ALA A 33 28.41 -28.66 3.61
CA ALA A 33 26.95 -28.72 3.70
C ALA A 33 26.45 -28.24 5.07
N ALA A 34 27.12 -28.63 6.16
CA ALA A 34 26.77 -28.17 7.51
C ALA A 34 26.98 -26.65 7.70
N ALA A 35 28.06 -26.09 7.15
CA ALA A 35 28.30 -24.66 7.13
C ALA A 35 27.25 -23.91 6.28
N GLN A 36 26.83 -24.50 5.15
CA GLN A 36 25.81 -23.94 4.28
C GLN A 36 24.44 -23.89 4.97
N ILE A 37 24.06 -24.97 5.68
CA ILE A 37 22.84 -25.02 6.51
C ILE A 37 22.90 -23.98 7.65
N GLN A 38 24.05 -23.83 8.32
CA GLN A 38 24.19 -22.80 9.36
C GLN A 38 24.08 -21.38 8.80
N ILE A 39 24.64 -21.12 7.62
CA ILE A 39 24.51 -19.83 6.94
C ILE A 39 23.03 -19.57 6.58
N GLU A 40 22.34 -20.57 6.05
CA GLU A 40 20.92 -20.47 5.68
C GLU A 40 20.04 -20.20 6.90
N GLN A 41 20.30 -20.88 8.03
CA GLN A 41 19.64 -20.62 9.32
C GLN A 41 19.93 -19.21 9.85
N MET A 42 21.17 -18.72 9.75
CA MET A 42 21.52 -17.36 10.17
C MET A 42 20.85 -16.30 9.27
N LEU A 43 20.74 -16.57 7.96
CA LEU A 43 20.02 -15.69 7.04
C LEU A 43 18.53 -15.65 7.35
N GLU A 44 17.90 -16.79 7.60
CA GLU A 44 16.48 -16.87 7.98
C GLU A 44 16.19 -16.12 9.30
N GLN A 45 17.06 -16.27 10.30
CA GLN A 45 16.96 -15.53 11.56
C GLN A 45 17.10 -14.01 11.34
N ARG A 46 18.05 -13.60 10.49
CA ARG A 46 18.23 -12.19 10.14
C ARG A 46 17.00 -11.64 9.41
N GLU A 47 16.46 -12.37 8.46
CA GLU A 47 15.26 -11.97 7.72
C GLU A 47 14.05 -11.84 8.63
N THR A 48 13.85 -12.82 9.52
CA THR A 48 12.78 -12.78 10.52
C THR A 48 12.91 -11.56 11.44
N ALA A 49 14.14 -11.28 11.93
CA ALA A 49 14.41 -10.11 12.77
C ALA A 49 14.17 -8.78 12.03
N LEU A 50 14.53 -8.69 10.74
CA LEU A 50 14.26 -7.51 9.93
C LEU A 50 12.77 -7.29 9.69
N ILE A 51 12.03 -8.37 9.40
CA ILE A 51 10.57 -8.32 9.23
C ILE A 51 9.88 -7.88 10.52
N ASP A 52 10.30 -8.40 11.67
CA ASP A 52 9.71 -8.03 12.96
C ASP A 52 10.06 -6.59 13.37
N LEU A 53 11.27 -6.12 13.11
CA LEU A 53 11.62 -4.72 13.30
C LEU A 53 10.76 -3.80 12.44
N GLN A 54 10.59 -4.11 11.15
CA GLN A 54 9.72 -3.35 10.25
C GLN A 54 8.26 -3.36 10.75
N ARG A 55 7.75 -4.51 11.21
CA ARG A 55 6.41 -4.59 11.83
C ARG A 55 6.30 -3.72 13.07
N SER A 56 7.29 -3.73 13.95
CA SER A 56 7.26 -2.94 15.19
C SER A 56 7.27 -1.43 14.93
N VAL A 57 7.99 -0.98 13.89
CA VAL A 57 7.98 0.41 13.44
C VAL A 57 6.61 0.77 12.86
N ILE A 58 6.05 -0.09 11.99
CA ILE A 58 4.72 0.13 11.41
C ILE A 58 3.65 0.18 12.51
N THR A 59 3.69 -0.71 13.51
CA THR A 59 2.72 -0.66 14.61
C THR A 59 2.87 0.59 15.47
N ALA A 60 4.11 1.06 15.71
CA ALA A 60 4.37 2.30 16.43
C ALA A 60 3.90 3.54 15.63
N GLU A 61 4.16 3.58 14.33
CA GLU A 61 3.65 4.63 13.43
C GLU A 61 2.12 4.59 13.32
N MET A 62 1.51 3.40 13.27
CA MET A 62 0.07 3.21 13.32
C MET A 62 -0.54 3.59 14.68
N ALA A 63 0.21 3.51 15.77
CA ALA A 63 -0.21 3.97 17.10
C ALA A 63 -0.09 5.50 17.27
N GLN A 64 0.63 6.21 16.40
CA GLN A 64 0.75 7.67 16.45
C GLN A 64 -0.65 8.32 16.36
N GLY A 65 -1.03 9.11 17.37
CA GLY A 65 -2.42 9.50 17.67
C GLY A 65 -3.14 10.44 16.70
N ASP A 66 -2.63 10.65 15.49
CA ASP A 66 -3.30 11.46 14.48
C ASP A 66 -4.47 10.70 13.84
N ASN A 67 -5.61 10.75 14.53
CA ASN A 67 -6.86 10.18 14.08
C ASN A 67 -7.41 10.85 12.81
N TYR A 68 -7.04 12.12 12.56
CA TYR A 68 -7.60 12.87 11.44
C TYR A 68 -6.87 12.57 10.14
N THR A 69 -5.54 12.51 10.13
CA THR A 69 -4.79 12.21 8.90
C THR A 69 -4.90 10.73 8.51
N LYS A 70 -5.04 9.83 9.49
CA LYS A 70 -5.27 8.39 9.25
C LYS A 70 -6.69 8.07 8.77
N ARG A 71 -7.69 8.86 9.17
CA ARG A 71 -9.12 8.63 8.83
C ARG A 71 -9.72 9.68 7.90
N ALA A 72 -8.93 10.65 7.40
CA ALA A 72 -9.37 11.67 6.45
C ALA A 72 -10.02 11.07 5.19
N ARG A 73 -9.60 9.86 4.81
CA ARG A 73 -10.04 9.19 3.59
C ARG A 73 -11.52 8.76 3.64
N PRO A 74 -11.97 7.98 4.65
CA PRO A 74 -13.39 7.71 4.80
C PRO A 74 -14.21 8.95 5.16
N THR A 75 -13.66 9.95 5.87
CA THR A 75 -14.44 11.14 6.24
C THR A 75 -14.88 11.96 5.04
N ILE A 76 -14.04 12.11 4.00
CA ILE A 76 -14.43 12.84 2.78
C ILE A 76 -15.58 12.14 2.08
N VAL A 77 -15.53 10.80 1.98
CA VAL A 77 -16.59 10.02 1.31
C VAL A 77 -17.89 10.09 2.11
N TYR A 78 -17.85 9.85 3.43
CA TYR A 78 -19.06 9.88 4.27
C TYR A 78 -19.64 11.29 4.41
N PHE A 79 -18.80 12.30 4.61
CA PHE A 79 -19.24 13.68 4.69
C PHE A 79 -19.79 14.17 3.35
N GLY A 80 -19.12 13.86 2.24
CA GLY A 80 -19.60 14.24 0.91
C GLY A 80 -20.91 13.55 0.55
N LEU A 81 -21.06 12.26 0.86
CA LEU A 81 -22.34 11.55 0.65
C LEU A 81 -23.46 12.14 1.52
N GLY A 82 -23.15 12.49 2.77
CA GLY A 82 -24.06 13.16 3.69
C GLY A 82 -24.47 14.55 3.20
N ALA A 83 -23.53 15.34 2.68
CA ALA A 83 -23.78 16.67 2.13
C ALA A 83 -24.63 16.63 0.86
N ILE A 84 -24.36 15.66 -0.04
CA ILE A 84 -25.17 15.41 -1.23
C ILE A 84 -26.60 15.05 -0.79
N GLY A 85 -26.75 14.10 0.13
CA GLY A 85 -28.06 13.69 0.65
C GLY A 85 -28.81 14.83 1.33
N LEU A 86 -28.13 15.65 2.15
CA LEU A 86 -28.75 16.78 2.83
C LEU A 86 -29.25 17.82 1.82
N VAL A 87 -28.40 18.27 0.90
CA VAL A 87 -28.72 19.39 0.01
C VAL A 87 -29.67 18.98 -1.11
N HIS A 88 -29.49 17.79 -1.66
CA HIS A 88 -30.19 17.38 -2.88
C HIS A 88 -31.38 16.46 -2.62
N VAL A 89 -31.47 15.83 -1.45
CA VAL A 89 -32.60 14.95 -1.10
C VAL A 89 -33.40 15.52 0.07
N LEU A 90 -32.74 15.83 1.18
CA LEU A 90 -33.40 16.17 2.44
C LEU A 90 -34.04 17.57 2.42
N LEU A 91 -33.28 18.60 2.03
CA LEU A 91 -33.81 19.97 1.90
C LEU A 91 -34.95 20.08 0.87
N PRO A 92 -34.85 19.49 -0.34
CA PRO A 92 -35.91 19.60 -1.33
C PRO A 92 -37.18 18.83 -0.94
N VAL A 93 -37.05 17.66 -0.30
CA VAL A 93 -38.19 16.92 0.25
C VAL A 93 -38.86 17.69 1.39
N LEU A 94 -38.09 18.33 2.26
CA LEU A 94 -38.62 19.13 3.37
C LEU A 94 -39.33 20.39 2.85
N ALA A 95 -38.75 21.07 1.85
CA ALA A 95 -39.37 22.19 1.17
C ALA A 95 -40.68 21.78 0.48
N TRP A 96 -40.69 20.65 -0.22
CA TRP A 96 -41.90 20.09 -0.83
C TRP A 96 -42.98 19.80 0.22
N LEU A 97 -42.63 19.16 1.33
CA LEU A 97 -43.57 18.82 2.40
C LEU A 97 -44.19 20.07 3.04
N VAL A 98 -43.37 21.06 3.40
CA VAL A 98 -43.84 22.32 3.99
C VAL A 98 -44.79 23.04 3.05
N LEU A 99 -44.41 23.17 1.78
CA LEU A 99 -45.22 23.92 0.83
C LEU A 99 -46.50 23.16 0.40
N THR A 100 -46.47 21.83 0.41
CA THR A 100 -47.67 20.99 0.21
C THR A 100 -48.67 21.19 1.35
N LEU A 101 -48.19 21.26 2.61
CA LEU A 101 -49.03 21.60 3.76
C LEU A 101 -49.61 23.01 3.69
N MET A 102 -48.92 23.94 3.01
CA MET A 102 -49.39 25.31 2.77
C MET A 102 -50.32 25.46 1.54
N GLY A 103 -50.72 24.34 0.91
CA GLY A 103 -51.69 24.34 -0.20
C GLY A 103 -51.16 24.93 -1.51
N LYS A 104 -49.84 25.05 -1.70
CA LYS A 104 -49.24 25.55 -2.95
C LYS A 104 -48.92 24.39 -3.90
N PRO A 105 -49.25 24.50 -5.20
CA PRO A 105 -48.93 23.46 -6.18
C PRO A 105 -47.44 23.48 -6.49
N ILE A 106 -46.73 22.40 -6.17
CA ILE A 106 -45.27 22.31 -6.39
C ILE A 106 -44.88 21.02 -7.06
N VAL A 107 -44.04 21.21 -8.08
CA VAL A 107 -43.31 20.16 -8.79
C VAL A 107 -42.09 19.80 -7.94
N LEU A 108 -41.89 18.51 -7.68
CA LEU A 108 -40.67 18.01 -7.06
C LEU A 108 -39.46 18.50 -7.89
N PRO A 109 -38.50 19.22 -7.29
CA PRO A 109 -37.31 19.62 -8.02
C PRO A 109 -36.56 18.37 -8.45
N THR A 110 -36.24 18.28 -9.73
CA THR A 110 -35.49 17.17 -10.29
C THR A 110 -34.11 17.17 -9.66
N ILE A 111 -33.77 16.07 -8.97
CA ILE A 111 -32.46 15.89 -8.36
C ILE A 111 -31.47 15.57 -9.47
N ALA A 112 -30.92 16.61 -10.10
CA ALA A 112 -29.97 16.49 -11.18
C ALA A 112 -28.67 17.18 -10.80
N LEU A 113 -27.68 16.37 -10.39
CA LEU A 113 -26.30 16.81 -10.28
C LEU A 113 -25.67 16.79 -11.69
N PRO A 114 -24.82 17.77 -12.04
CA PRO A 114 -24.11 17.78 -13.32
C PRO A 114 -23.31 16.49 -13.54
N GLU A 115 -23.20 16.04 -14.78
CA GLU A 115 -22.45 14.82 -15.12
C GLU A 115 -20.97 14.90 -14.68
N GLN A 116 -20.38 16.09 -14.75
CA GLN A 116 -19.02 16.36 -14.29
C GLN A 116 -18.85 16.09 -12.80
N PHE A 117 -19.89 16.34 -11.99
CA PHE A 117 -19.89 16.03 -10.57
C PHE A 117 -19.86 14.50 -10.35
N TRP A 118 -20.64 13.73 -11.09
CA TRP A 118 -20.65 12.27 -10.97
C TRP A 118 -19.33 11.62 -11.38
N LEU A 119 -18.72 12.13 -12.45
CA LEU A 119 -17.39 11.69 -12.90
C LEU A 119 -16.31 11.96 -11.84
N THR A 120 -16.25 13.18 -11.32
CA THR A 120 -15.27 13.58 -10.32
C THR A 120 -15.51 12.86 -8.99
N TRP A 121 -16.75 12.79 -8.53
CA TRP A 121 -17.13 12.08 -7.30
C TRP A 121 -16.90 10.56 -7.39
N GLY A 122 -17.24 9.95 -8.52
CA GLY A 122 -16.96 8.55 -8.81
C GLY A 122 -15.46 8.26 -8.84
N GLY A 123 -14.66 9.18 -9.41
CA GLY A 123 -13.20 9.12 -9.37
C GLY A 123 -12.65 9.12 -7.94
N VAL A 124 -13.10 10.05 -7.10
CA VAL A 124 -12.69 10.11 -5.68
C VAL A 124 -13.09 8.85 -4.92
N CYS A 125 -14.32 8.37 -5.09
CA CYS A 125 -14.82 7.16 -4.42
C CYS A 125 -14.08 5.90 -4.87
N SER A 126 -13.79 5.76 -6.17
CA SER A 126 -13.11 4.58 -6.72
C SER A 126 -11.66 4.47 -6.25
N ILE A 127 -10.90 5.58 -6.25
CA ILE A 127 -9.53 5.62 -5.72
C ILE A 127 -9.52 5.20 -4.24
N TRP A 128 -10.47 5.70 -3.45
CA TRP A 128 -10.61 5.32 -2.05
C TRP A 128 -10.94 3.83 -1.88
N MET A 129 -11.90 3.30 -2.64
CA MET A 129 -12.29 1.88 -2.58
C MET A 129 -11.13 0.95 -2.97
N ILE A 130 -10.33 1.33 -3.96
CA ILE A 130 -9.13 0.60 -4.37
C ILE A 130 -8.08 0.61 -3.26
N GLY A 131 -7.76 1.79 -2.71
CA GLY A 131 -6.82 1.91 -1.59
C GLY A 131 -7.27 1.12 -0.37
N ARG A 132 -8.54 1.21 0.00
CA ARG A 132 -9.10 0.48 1.15
C ARG A 132 -9.13 -1.03 0.93
N SER A 133 -9.40 -1.47 -0.30
CA SER A 133 -9.39 -2.90 -0.65
C SER A 133 -7.98 -3.47 -0.59
N ALA A 134 -6.97 -2.72 -1.00
CA ALA A 134 -5.59 -3.16 -0.96
C ALA A 134 -4.98 -3.12 0.45
N GLU A 135 -5.34 -2.12 1.27
CA GLU A 135 -5.02 -2.10 2.72
C GLU A 135 -5.54 -3.39 3.40
N LYS A 136 -6.79 -3.78 3.13
CA LYS A 136 -7.39 -5.00 3.71
C LYS A 136 -6.76 -6.30 3.21
N ARG A 137 -6.18 -6.28 2.01
CA ARG A 137 -5.52 -7.45 1.39
C ARG A 137 -4.03 -7.55 1.73
N GLY A 138 -3.49 -6.62 2.52
CA GLY A 138 -2.06 -6.62 2.90
C GLY A 138 -1.10 -6.47 1.71
N GLN A 139 -1.57 -5.93 0.57
CA GLN A 139 -0.73 -5.76 -0.61
C GLN A 139 0.12 -4.49 -0.47
N SER A 140 1.42 -4.66 -0.31
CA SER A 140 2.41 -3.58 -0.30
C SER A 140 3.06 -3.43 -1.67
N GLY A 141 2.89 -2.27 -2.32
CA GLY A 141 3.59 -1.91 -3.55
C GLY A 141 3.74 -0.40 -3.67
N LYS A 142 4.72 0.12 -4.42
CA LYS A 142 5.04 1.57 -4.48
C LYS A 142 3.84 2.46 -4.86
N MET A 143 3.03 2.02 -5.81
CA MET A 143 1.81 2.74 -6.20
C MET A 143 0.73 2.66 -5.12
N LEU A 144 0.68 1.53 -4.42
CA LEU A 144 -0.22 1.30 -3.31
C LEU A 144 0.18 2.14 -2.09
N SER A 145 1.45 2.19 -1.69
CA SER A 145 1.96 3.06 -0.62
C SER A 145 1.73 4.54 -0.87
N LEU A 146 1.68 4.96 -2.14
CA LEU A 146 1.34 6.34 -2.52
C LEU A 146 -0.15 6.63 -2.34
N ILE A 147 -1.03 5.69 -2.72
CA ILE A 147 -2.50 5.82 -2.58
C ILE A 147 -2.93 5.61 -1.12
N THR A 148 -2.28 4.68 -0.42
CA THR A 148 -2.55 4.31 0.98
C THR A 148 -1.70 5.08 1.97
N GLY A 149 -0.80 5.96 1.51
CA GLY A 149 0.06 6.81 2.34
C GLY A 149 0.88 6.08 3.41
N SER A 150 0.99 4.75 3.36
CA SER A 150 1.87 3.98 4.24
C SER A 150 3.21 3.84 3.55
N LYS A 151 4.22 4.56 4.03
CA LYS A 151 5.60 4.27 3.65
C LYS A 151 6.04 2.92 4.19
#